data_AF-T1AH11-F1
#
_entry.id   AF-T1AH11-F1
#
_cell.length_a   1.000
_cell.length_b   1.000
_cell.length_c   1.000
_cell.angle_alpha   90.00
_cell.angle_beta   90.00
_cell.angle_gamma   90.00
#
_symmetry.space_group_name_H-M   'P 1'
#
loop_
_entity.id
_entity.type
_entity.pdbx_description
1 polymer ?
#
loop_
_entity_poly.entity_id
_entity_poly.type
_entity_poly.pdbx_seq_one_letter_code
_entity_poly.pdbx_strand_id
1 'polypeptide(L)'
;YLSLAVVNATRSRQRFELHVSGAELGARPTLWRMTGRNVRAADTLGRKPQVVVKKFVMRRIPSAITVAPISVDIYHIPLVRAR
;
A
#
# COMPACT_ATOMS: atom_id res chain seq x y z
N TYR A 1 5.62 -8.05 -13.26
CA TYR A 1 5.05 -7.18 -12.21
C TYR A 1 5.41 -7.74 -10.86
N LEU A 2 5.55 -6.88 -9.85
CA LEU A 2 5.67 -7.23 -8.44
C LEU A 2 4.39 -6.80 -7.73
N SER A 3 3.70 -7.76 -7.12
CA SER A 3 2.59 -7.48 -6.20
C SER A 3 3.10 -7.65 -4.78
N LEU A 4 3.06 -6.57 -3.99
CA LEU A 4 3.54 -6.54 -2.60
C LEU A 4 2.38 -6.15 -1.69
N ALA A 5 2.00 -7.03 -0.77
CA ALA A 5 1.07 -6.72 0.31
C ALA A 5 1.85 -6.37 1.57
N VAL A 6 1.54 -5.21 2.17
CA VAL A 6 2.16 -4.75 3.41
C VAL A 6 1.07 -4.46 4.43
N VAL A 7 1.21 -5.05 5.61
CA VAL A 7 0.30 -4.83 6.75
C VAL A 7 1.02 -3.99 7.79
N ASN A 8 0.47 -2.83 8.12
CA ASN A 8 0.88 -2.07 9.30
C ASN A 8 -0.19 -2.18 10.38
N ALA A 9 0.00 -3.14 11.29
CA ALA A 9 -0.88 -3.37 12.42
C ALA A 9 -0.65 -2.41 13.60
N THR A 10 0.26 -1.44 13.46
CA THR A 10 0.61 -0.50 14.54
C THR A 10 -0.21 0.78 14.50
N ARG A 11 -0.17 1.55 15.59
CA ARG A 11 -0.79 2.88 15.68
C ARG A 11 0.09 4.00 15.13
N SER A 12 1.28 3.69 14.63
CA SER A 12 2.22 4.65 14.08
C SER A 12 2.47 4.38 12.58
N ARG A 13 2.98 5.39 11.89
CA ARG A 13 3.47 5.20 10.51
C ARG A 13 4.71 4.33 10.57
N GLN A 14 4.79 3.36 9.66
CA GLN A 14 5.96 2.51 9.50
C GLN A 14 6.64 2.84 8.19
N ARG A 15 7.97 2.77 8.17
CA ARG A 15 8.79 3.09 7.01
C ARG A 15 9.71 1.92 6.69
N PHE A 16 9.81 1.58 5.42
CA PHE A 16 10.76 0.58 4.93
C PHE A 16 11.31 0.97 3.56
N GLU A 17 12.43 0.37 3.17
CA GLU A 17 13.00 0.49 1.84
C GLU A 17 12.82 -0.84 1.10
N LEU A 18 12.35 -0.77 -0.15
CA LEU A 18 12.14 -1.96 -0.98
C LEU A 18 13.33 -2.12 -1.92
N HIS A 19 14.17 -3.10 -1.63
CA HIS A 19 15.29 -3.49 -2.48
C HIS A 19 14.88 -4.71 -3.32
N VAL A 20 14.98 -4.61 -4.64
CA VAL A 20 14.69 -5.71 -5.58
C VAL A 20 15.96 -6.04 -6.34
N SER A 21 16.38 -7.31 -6.29
CA SER A 21 17.55 -7.81 -7.01
C SER A 21 17.15 -8.41 -8.36
N GLY A 22 17.94 -8.16 -9.41
CA GLY A 22 17.73 -8.74 -10.75
C GLY A 22 16.64 -8.08 -11.61
N ALA A 23 16.00 -7.01 -11.13
CA ALA A 23 15.01 -6.22 -11.86
C ALA A 23 14.93 -4.79 -11.31
N GLU A 24 14.42 -3.88 -12.13
CA GLU A 24 14.12 -2.51 -11.71
C GLU A 24 12.60 -2.29 -11.55
N LEU A 25 12.23 -1.41 -10.62
CA LEU A 25 10.83 -1.01 -10.43
C LEU A 25 10.43 -0.02 -11.53
N GLY A 26 9.42 -0.37 -12.33
CA GLY A 26 8.88 0.47 -13.39
C GLY A 26 8.00 1.61 -12.88
N ALA A 27 7.62 2.49 -13.81
CA ALA A 27 6.80 3.68 -13.52
C ALA A 27 5.31 3.34 -13.35
N ARG A 28 4.55 4.30 -12.80
CA ARG A 28 3.08 4.23 -12.65
C ARG A 28 2.55 3.02 -11.84
N PRO A 29 3.10 2.73 -10.64
CA PRO A 29 2.54 1.68 -9.81
C PRO A 29 1.15 2.07 -9.30
N THR A 30 0.33 1.06 -9.04
CA THR A 30 -0.96 1.23 -8.39
C THR A 30 -0.87 0.79 -6.94
N LEU A 31 -1.41 1.59 -6.02
CA LEU A 31 -1.59 1.24 -4.62
C LEU A 31 -3.08 1.12 -4.32
N TRP A 32 -3.49 0.03 -3.68
CA TRP A 32 -4.78 -0.05 -2.99
C TRP A 32 -4.51 -0.05 -1.49
N ARG A 33 -5.12 0.88 -0.76
CA ARG A 33 -5.02 0.94 0.70
C ARG A 33 -6.39 0.70 1.31
N MET A 34 -6.48 -0.31 2.15
CA MET A 34 -7.61 -0.56 3.03
C MET A 34 -7.29 -0.01 4.42
N THR A 35 -8.14 0.86 4.93
CA THR A 35 -8.01 1.38 6.30
C THR A 35 -9.36 1.90 6.80
N GLY A 36 -9.45 2.11 8.12
CA GLY A 36 -10.60 2.71 8.78
C GLY A 36 -10.19 3.87 9.69
N ARG A 37 -11.16 4.55 10.30
CA ARG A 37 -10.89 5.72 11.16
C ARG A 37 -10.09 5.37 12.43
N ASN A 38 -10.18 4.14 12.92
CA ASN A 38 -9.49 3.63 14.10
C ASN A 38 -9.53 2.08 14.12
N VAL A 39 -8.91 1.47 15.14
CA VAL A 39 -8.80 0.00 15.29
C VAL A 39 -10.14 -0.73 15.48
N ARG A 40 -11.20 -0.01 15.85
CA ARG A 40 -12.55 -0.57 16.02
C ARG A 40 -13.46 -0.32 14.82
N ALA A 41 -12.96 0.33 13.76
CA ALA A 41 -13.74 0.59 12.57
C ALA A 41 -14.17 -0.72 11.92
N ALA A 42 -15.47 -0.87 11.72
CA ALA A 42 -16.08 -2.02 11.07
C ALA A 42 -17.29 -1.54 10.27
N ASP A 43 -17.55 -2.23 9.16
CA ASP A 43 -18.76 -2.01 8.39
C ASP A 43 -19.93 -2.73 9.06
N THR A 44 -21.08 -2.07 9.11
CA THR A 44 -22.30 -2.59 9.75
C THR A 44 -23.49 -2.36 8.83
N LEU A 45 -24.44 -3.29 8.81
CA LEU A 45 -25.62 -3.22 7.96
C LEU A 45 -26.39 -1.89 8.13
N GLY A 46 -26.82 -1.29 7.02
CA GLY A 46 -27.60 -0.05 7.02
C GLY A 46 -26.82 1.22 7.40
N ARG A 47 -25.50 1.14 7.62
CA ARG A 47 -24.63 2.32 7.89
C ARG A 47 -23.65 2.54 6.75
N LYS A 48 -23.11 3.77 6.66
CA LYS A 48 -22.04 4.08 5.71
C LYS A 48 -20.79 3.25 6.04
N PRO A 49 -20.03 2.79 5.03
CA PRO A 49 -18.77 2.08 5.25
C PRO A 49 -17.80 2.89 6.10
N GLN A 50 -17.18 2.24 7.09
CA GLN A 50 -16.13 2.76 7.94
C GLN A 50 -14.76 2.29 7.50
N VAL A 51 -14.67 1.11 6.88
CA VAL A 51 -13.47 0.56 6.27
C VAL A 51 -13.61 0.67 4.76
N VAL A 52 -12.64 1.29 4.09
CA VAL A 52 -12.71 1.51 2.65
C VAL A 52 -11.40 1.17 1.99
N VAL A 53 -11.48 0.62 0.78
CA VAL A 53 -10.33 0.45 -0.12
C VAL A 53 -10.25 1.66 -1.03
N LYS A 54 -9.14 2.39 -0.96
CA LYS A 54 -8.85 3.53 -1.85
C LYS A 54 -7.73 3.17 -2.81
N LYS A 55 -7.93 3.46 -4.10
CA LYS A 55 -6.92 3.30 -5.14
C LYS A 55 -6.15 4.61 -5.32
N PHE A 56 -4.82 4.51 -5.37
CA PHE A 56 -3.90 5.60 -5.63
C PHE A 56 -3.02 5.23 -6.83
N VAL A 57 -3.02 6.07 -7.86
CA VAL A 57 -2.07 5.97 -8.96
C VAL A 57 -0.88 6.85 -8.63
N MET A 58 0.31 6.24 -8.51
CA MET A 58 1.52 6.97 -8.16
C MET A 58 2.38 7.17 -9.40
N ARG A 59 3.25 8.19 -9.43
CA ARG A 59 4.18 8.39 -10.54
C ARG A 59 5.29 7.33 -10.56
N ARG A 60 5.85 7.02 -9.40
CA ARG A 60 6.91 6.04 -9.15
C ARG A 60 6.84 5.56 -7.69
N ILE A 61 7.48 4.43 -7.39
CA ILE A 61 7.72 4.02 -5.99
C ILE A 61 8.83 4.93 -5.41
N PRO A 62 8.62 5.54 -4.22
CA PRO A 62 9.69 6.27 -3.52
C PRO A 62 10.74 5.29 -2.99
N SER A 63 11.99 5.76 -2.82
CA SER A 63 13.09 4.95 -2.25
C SER A 63 12.75 4.40 -0.86
N ALA A 64 12.02 5.17 -0.07
CA ALA A 64 11.42 4.71 1.17
C ALA A 64 9.90 4.82 1.13
N ILE A 65 9.23 3.72 1.46
CA ILE A 65 7.79 3.58 1.49
C ILE A 65 7.30 3.80 2.91
N THR A 66 6.34 4.72 3.06
CA THR A 66 5.65 4.97 4.33
C THR A 66 4.26 4.37 4.30
N VAL A 67 3.99 3.44 5.22
CA VAL A 67 2.71 2.75 5.36
C VAL A 67 1.91 3.41 6.49
N ALA A 68 0.64 3.69 6.22
CA ALA A 68 -0.24 4.34 7.19
C ALA A 68 -0.48 3.43 8.42
N PRO A 69 -0.78 3.97 9.61
CA PRO A 69 -1.20 3.16 10.75
C PRO A 69 -2.46 2.35 10.42
N ILE A 70 -2.59 1.17 11.02
CA ILE A 70 -3.82 0.33 10.96
C ILE A 70 -4.30 0.21 9.50
N SER A 71 -3.39 -0.20 8.61
CA SER A 71 -3.69 -0.31 7.19
C SER A 71 -3.14 -1.58 6.56
N VAL A 72 -3.81 -1.98 5.48
CA VAL A 72 -3.33 -2.98 4.52
C VAL A 72 -3.13 -2.27 3.20
N ASP A 73 -1.90 -2.31 2.70
CA ASP A 73 -1.51 -1.69 1.45
C ASP A 73 -1.11 -2.77 0.45
N ILE A 74 -1.72 -2.77 -0.73
CA ILE A 74 -1.36 -3.63 -1.85
C ILE A 74 -0.73 -2.75 -2.92
N TYR A 75 0.56 -2.93 -3.15
CA TYR A 75 1.29 -2.30 -4.24
C TYR A 75 1.34 -3.26 -5.43
N HIS A 76 1.02 -2.75 -6.61
CA HIS A 76 1.22 -3.45 -7.87
C HIS A 76 2.13 -2.61 -8.75
N ILE A 77 3.35 -3.12 -8.93
CA ILE A 77 4.48 -2.36 -9.47
C ILE A 77 4.94 -3.05 -10.75
N PRO A 78 5.00 -2.35 -11.89
CA PRO A 78 5.64 -2.90 -13.08
C PRO A 78 7.10 -3.27 -12.76
N LEU A 79 7.59 -4.38 -13.31
CA LEU A 79 9.02 -4.71 -13.27
C LEU A 79 9.56 -4.49 -14.68
N VAL A 80 10.71 -3.84 -14.77
CA VAL A 80 11.45 -3.69 -16.01
C VAL A 80 12.81 -4.38 -15.86
N ARG A 81 13.37 -4.83 -16.98
CA ARG A 81 14.66 -5.52 -16.97
C ARG A 81 15.73 -4.53 -16.51
N ALA A 82 16.53 -4.92 -15.52
CA ALA A 82 17.71 -4.15 -15.14
C ALA A 82 18.64 -4.07 -16.35
N ARG A 83 19.18 -2.87 -16.62
CA ARG A 83 20.16 -2.66 -17.69
C ARG A 83 21.54 -3.16 -17.28
#